data_AF-A0A2N1V068-F1
#
_entry.id   AF-A0A2N1V068-F1
#
_cell.length_a   1.000
_cell.length_b   1.000
_cell.length_c   1.000
_cell.angle_alpha   90.00
_cell.angle_beta   90.00
_cell.angle_gamma   90.00
#
_symmetry.space_group_name_H-M   'P 1'
#
loop_
_entity.id
_entity.type
_entity.pdbx_description
1 polymer ?
#
loop_
_entity_poly.entity_id
_entity_poly.type
_entity_poly.pdbx_seq_one_letter_code
_entity_poly.pdbx_strand_id
1 'polypeptide(L)'
;MKSLLLHAELFSLAMHGAALLYNLLLARRSGELGDERAEALVTDYEQAIEGWAEGVSLRQKALVGWDRLSMWRLATGQNPGIKPQTRSFIEAWCGSGVLSDPLMALKDPGLGQLVAMREREQKRGQARLKNDRLMKQWGGASGSGRVIYRWDRVKTILGDIARGKVDALA
;
A
#
# COMPACT_ATOMS: atom_id res chain seq x y z
N MET A 1 -17.33 -16.83 -0.42
CA MET A 1 -17.29 -15.89 0.71
C MET A 1 -15.93 -15.93 1.43
N LYS A 2 -15.46 -17.10 1.89
CA LYS A 2 -14.11 -17.26 2.49
C LYS A 2 -12.95 -16.81 1.59
N SER A 3 -13.04 -16.97 0.27
CA SER A 3 -11.97 -16.58 -0.67
C SER A 3 -11.80 -15.07 -0.86
N LEU A 4 -12.90 -14.32 -0.90
CA LEU A 4 -12.84 -12.86 -1.12
C LEU A 4 -12.28 -12.14 0.10
N LEU A 5 -12.75 -12.50 1.30
CA LEU A 5 -12.23 -11.93 2.54
C LEU A 5 -10.72 -12.18 2.65
N LEU A 6 -10.28 -13.40 2.32
CA LEU A 6 -8.85 -13.71 2.27
C LEU A 6 -8.10 -12.84 1.27
N HIS A 7 -8.60 -12.67 0.04
CA HIS A 7 -7.96 -11.78 -0.93
C HIS A 7 -7.89 -10.33 -0.45
N ALA A 8 -8.94 -9.85 0.23
CA ALA A 8 -9.00 -8.52 0.80
C ALA A 8 -7.96 -8.32 1.92
N GLU A 9 -7.84 -9.30 2.81
CA GLU A 9 -6.87 -9.30 3.90
C GLU A 9 -5.43 -9.32 3.38
N LEU A 10 -5.12 -10.23 2.45
CA LEU A 10 -3.78 -10.34 1.86
C LEU A 10 -3.40 -9.10 1.05
N PHE A 11 -4.34 -8.56 0.28
CA PHE A 11 -4.15 -7.31 -0.45
C PHE A 11 -3.93 -6.14 0.50
N SER A 12 -4.75 -6.02 1.56
CA SER A 12 -4.59 -4.95 2.55
C SER A 12 -3.24 -5.04 3.25
N LEU A 13 -2.81 -6.24 3.64
CA LEU A 13 -1.52 -6.46 4.28
C LEU A 13 -0.37 -6.10 3.33
N ALA A 14 -0.42 -6.58 2.09
CA ALA A 14 0.61 -6.27 1.10
C ALA A 14 0.72 -4.77 0.83
N MET A 15 -0.41 -4.09 0.64
CA MET A 15 -0.44 -2.66 0.32
C MET A 15 -0.10 -1.75 1.51
N HIS A 16 -0.25 -2.24 2.75
CA HIS A 16 0.17 -1.50 3.93
C HIS A 16 1.68 -1.22 3.89
N GLY A 17 2.50 -2.19 3.51
CA GLY A 17 3.95 -2.00 3.38
C GLY A 17 4.33 -0.92 2.37
N ALA A 18 3.63 -0.84 1.24
CA ALA A 18 3.89 0.20 0.23
C ALA A 18 3.59 1.60 0.77
N ALA A 19 2.53 1.73 1.58
CA ALA A 19 2.17 2.99 2.22
C ALA A 19 3.17 3.39 3.31
N LEU A 20 3.63 2.43 4.13
CA LEU A 20 4.65 2.68 5.14
C LEU A 20 5.96 3.12 4.51
N LEU A 21 6.44 2.42 3.48
CA LEU A 21 7.65 2.80 2.76
C LEU A 21 7.52 4.20 2.13
N TYR A 22 6.37 4.53 1.54
CA TYR A 22 6.14 5.88 1.01
C TYR A 22 6.31 6.96 2.09
N ASN A 23 5.77 6.73 3.29
CA ASN A 23 5.85 7.71 4.37
C ASN A 23 7.24 7.79 4.99
N LEU A 24 7.98 6.68 5.05
CA LEU A 24 9.39 6.71 5.41
C LEU A 24 10.19 7.58 4.43
N LEU A 25 9.95 7.45 3.12
CA LEU A 25 10.60 8.31 2.11
C LEU A 25 10.23 9.79 2.28
N LEU A 26 8.98 10.10 2.60
CA LEU A 26 8.54 11.46 2.90
C LEU A 26 9.20 12.00 4.17
N ALA A 27 9.30 11.20 5.23
CA ALA A 27 9.96 11.58 6.49
C ALA A 27 11.44 11.94 6.23
N ARG A 28 12.17 11.08 5.53
CA ARG A 28 13.56 11.34 5.13
C ARG A 28 13.67 12.62 4.30
N ARG A 29 12.81 12.81 3.30
CA ARG A 29 12.78 14.03 2.47
C ARG A 29 12.43 15.28 3.27
N SER A 30 11.59 15.19 4.29
CA SER A 30 11.28 16.34 5.16
C SER A 30 12.51 16.80 5.96
N GLY A 31 13.34 15.86 6.41
CA GLY A 31 14.60 16.18 7.11
C GLY A 31 15.61 16.88 6.20
N GLU A 32 15.71 16.47 4.93
CA GLU A 32 16.50 17.18 3.92
C GLU A 32 16.05 18.64 3.70
N LEU A 33 14.81 18.98 4.06
CA LEU A 33 14.24 20.32 3.97
C LEU A 33 14.24 21.07 5.31
N GLY A 34 14.83 20.50 6.36
CA GLY A 34 14.95 21.11 7.68
C GLY A 34 13.74 20.96 8.60
N ASP A 35 12.86 19.97 8.38
CA ASP A 35 11.78 19.67 9.34
C ASP A 35 12.38 18.98 10.58
N GLU A 36 12.34 19.66 11.73
CA GLU A 36 12.87 19.16 13.01
C GLU A 36 12.17 17.88 13.49
N ARG A 37 10.96 17.59 12.99
CA ARG A 37 10.22 16.37 13.33
C ARG A 37 10.68 15.15 12.53
N ALA A 38 11.52 15.34 11.51
CA ALA A 38 11.85 14.30 10.55
C ALA A 38 12.49 13.07 11.21
N GLU A 39 13.37 13.27 12.19
CA GLU A 39 14.03 12.16 12.89
C GLU A 39 13.02 11.27 13.61
N ALA A 40 12.12 11.87 14.40
CA ALA A 40 11.05 11.15 15.08
C ALA A 40 10.13 10.42 14.08
N LEU A 41 9.75 11.08 12.98
CA LEU A 41 8.91 10.47 11.94
C LEU A 41 9.61 9.29 11.25
N VAL A 42 10.92 9.38 10.99
CA VAL A 42 11.70 8.27 10.43
C VAL A 42 11.68 7.08 11.38
N THR A 43 11.95 7.31 12.67
CA THR A 43 11.90 6.25 13.70
C THR A 43 10.51 5.61 13.79
N ASP A 44 9.44 6.41 13.81
CA ASP A 44 8.07 5.90 13.86
C ASP A 44 7.74 5.01 12.66
N TYR A 45 8.15 5.41 11.45
CA TYR A 45 7.90 4.62 10.25
C TYR A 45 8.76 3.37 10.15
N GLU A 46 9.99 3.39 10.64
CA GLU A 46 10.85 2.20 10.74
C GLU A 46 10.25 1.18 11.71
N GLN A 47 9.77 1.61 12.88
CA GLN A 47 9.05 0.74 13.83
C GLN A 47 7.73 0.19 13.25
N ALA A 48 6.96 1.04 12.55
CA ALA A 48 5.72 0.60 11.91
C ALA A 48 5.99 -0.45 10.81
N ILE A 49 7.11 -0.33 10.09
CA ILE A 49 7.59 -1.31 9.12
C ILE A 49 7.94 -2.63 9.78
N GLU A 50 8.63 -2.60 10.92
CA GLU A 50 8.94 -3.80 11.69
C GLU A 50 7.66 -4.53 12.12
N GLY A 51 6.69 -3.82 12.70
CA GLY A 51 5.40 -4.41 13.06
C GLY A 51 4.60 -4.92 11.85
N TRP A 52 4.71 -4.27 10.69
CA TRP A 52 4.14 -4.79 9.45
C TRP A 52 4.84 -6.08 8.97
N ALA A 53 6.17 -6.14 9.07
CA ALA A 53 6.96 -7.30 8.70
C ALA A 53 6.59 -8.53 9.56
N GLU A 54 6.34 -8.34 10.86
CA GLU A 54 5.79 -9.41 11.73
C GLU A 54 4.44 -9.92 11.20
N GLY A 55 3.54 -9.00 10.82
CA GLY A 55 2.24 -9.35 10.22
C GLY A 55 2.38 -10.13 8.91
N VAL A 56 3.36 -9.79 8.08
CA VAL A 56 3.71 -10.55 6.87
C VAL A 56 4.22 -11.94 7.23
N SER A 57 5.14 -12.06 8.19
CA SER A 57 5.66 -13.35 8.67
C SER A 57 4.55 -14.28 9.17
N LEU A 58 3.59 -13.76 9.94
CA LEU A 58 2.42 -14.53 10.42
C LEU A 58 1.51 -15.04 9.28
N ARG A 59 1.52 -14.36 8.12
CA ARG A 59 0.69 -14.70 6.95
C ARG A 59 1.53 -15.22 5.78
N GLN A 60 2.81 -15.50 5.98
CA GLN A 60 3.77 -15.75 4.90
C GLN A 60 3.31 -16.85 3.95
N LYS A 61 2.85 -17.99 4.48
CA LYS A 61 2.33 -19.10 3.65
C LYS A 61 1.15 -18.68 2.76
N ALA A 62 0.24 -17.85 3.29
CA ALA A 62 -0.92 -17.37 2.55
C ALA A 62 -0.54 -16.30 1.52
N LEU A 63 0.45 -15.44 1.82
CA LEU A 63 0.97 -14.42 0.91
C LEU A 63 1.77 -15.03 -0.26
N VAL A 64 2.62 -16.02 0.03
CA VAL A 64 3.40 -16.75 -1.00
C VAL A 64 2.49 -17.57 -1.90
N GLY A 65 1.49 -18.25 -1.32
CA GLY A 65 0.48 -19.01 -2.07
C GLY A 65 -0.67 -18.16 -2.62
N TRP A 66 -0.58 -16.83 -2.56
CA TRP A 66 -1.69 -15.96 -2.92
C TRP A 66 -1.98 -15.99 -4.41
N ASP A 67 -3.13 -16.57 -4.77
CA ASP A 67 -3.67 -16.51 -6.12
C ASP A 67 -4.15 -15.08 -6.47
N ARG A 68 -3.21 -14.26 -6.95
CA ARG A 68 -3.47 -12.90 -7.42
C ARG A 68 -4.30 -12.88 -8.69
N LEU A 69 -4.26 -13.93 -9.52
CA LEU A 69 -5.04 -13.99 -10.76
C LEU A 69 -6.53 -14.05 -10.44
N SER A 70 -6.93 -14.91 -9.51
CA SER A 70 -8.31 -14.99 -9.03
C SER A 70 -8.76 -13.69 -8.33
N MET A 71 -7.88 -13.07 -7.55
CA MET A 71 -8.14 -11.74 -6.97
C MET A 71 -8.46 -10.70 -8.04
N TRP A 72 -7.66 -10.61 -9.12
CA TRP A 72 -7.91 -9.68 -10.22
C TRP A 72 -9.19 -9.96 -10.99
N ARG A 73 -9.54 -11.24 -11.22
CA ARG A 73 -10.82 -11.61 -11.84
C ARG A 73 -12.00 -11.08 -11.04
N LEU A 74 -11.96 -11.28 -9.72
CA LEU A 74 -12.99 -10.76 -8.80
C LEU A 74 -13.03 -9.23 -8.81
N ALA A 75 -11.87 -8.57 -8.70
CA ALA A 75 -11.79 -7.11 -8.67
C ALA A 75 -12.28 -6.47 -9.97
N THR A 76 -11.94 -7.04 -11.12
CA THR A 76 -12.33 -6.52 -12.45
C THR A 76 -13.80 -6.78 -12.74
N GLY A 77 -14.36 -7.90 -12.28
CA GLY A 77 -15.80 -8.16 -12.38
C GLY A 77 -16.65 -7.14 -11.62
N GLN A 78 -16.13 -6.58 -10.54
CA GLN A 78 -16.81 -5.57 -9.72
C GLN A 78 -16.48 -4.12 -10.13
N ASN A 79 -15.28 -3.90 -10.66
CA ASN A 79 -14.85 -2.60 -11.16
C ASN A 79 -14.04 -2.77 -12.45
N PRO A 80 -14.69 -2.77 -13.62
CA PRO A 80 -14.01 -2.86 -14.91
C PRO A 80 -13.06 -1.68 -15.19
N GLY A 81 -13.23 -0.56 -14.47
CA GLY A 81 -12.44 0.67 -14.64
C GLY A 81 -11.09 0.69 -13.94
N ILE A 82 -10.58 -0.45 -13.46
CA ILE A 82 -9.24 -0.52 -12.84
C ILE A 82 -8.19 -0.18 -13.89
N LYS A 83 -7.47 0.92 -13.67
CA LYS A 83 -6.44 1.41 -14.58
C LYS A 83 -5.28 0.40 -14.67
N PRO A 84 -4.74 0.11 -15.88
CA PRO A 84 -3.61 -0.79 -16.07
C PRO A 84 -2.41 -0.47 -15.17
N GLN A 85 -2.08 0.82 -15.01
CA GLN A 85 -0.95 1.26 -14.18
C GLN A 85 -1.13 0.89 -12.70
N THR A 86 -2.37 0.87 -12.20
CA THR A 86 -2.64 0.46 -10.82
C THR A 86 -2.38 -1.05 -10.65
N ARG A 87 -2.79 -1.85 -11.63
CA ARG A 87 -2.51 -3.29 -11.64
C ARG A 87 -1.01 -3.58 -11.75
N SER A 88 -0.31 -2.91 -12.66
CA SER A 88 1.14 -3.07 -12.84
C SER A 88 1.91 -2.74 -11.57
N PHE A 89 1.57 -1.64 -10.89
CA PHE A 89 2.21 -1.29 -9.62
C PHE A 89 2.00 -2.36 -8.54
N ILE A 90 0.77 -2.85 -8.37
CA ILE A 90 0.45 -3.87 -7.36
C ILE A 90 1.20 -5.18 -7.64
N GLU A 91 1.25 -5.61 -8.91
CA GLU A 91 2.00 -6.82 -9.28
C GLU A 91 3.51 -6.65 -9.11
N ALA A 92 4.07 -5.50 -9.50
CA ALA A 92 5.48 -5.20 -9.28
C ALA A 92 5.83 -5.19 -7.78
N TRP A 93 4.97 -4.58 -6.96
CA TRP A 93 5.13 -4.58 -5.50
C TRP A 93 5.07 -6.00 -4.93
N CYS A 94 4.03 -6.77 -5.24
CA CYS A 94 3.88 -8.14 -4.72
C CYS A 94 4.94 -9.10 -5.26
N GLY A 95 5.45 -8.87 -6.47
CA GLY A 95 6.49 -9.67 -7.12
C GLY A 95 7.93 -9.30 -6.74
N SER A 96 8.14 -8.21 -5.99
CA SER A 96 9.47 -7.72 -5.61
C SER A 96 10.20 -8.57 -4.56
N GLY A 97 9.53 -9.56 -3.98
CA GLY A 97 10.05 -10.33 -2.83
C GLY A 97 9.73 -9.71 -1.47
N VAL A 98 9.15 -8.50 -1.42
CA VAL A 98 8.81 -7.79 -0.17
C VAL A 98 7.82 -8.54 0.75
N LEU A 99 7.03 -9.46 0.19
CA LEU A 99 6.10 -10.31 0.96
C LEU A 99 6.73 -11.63 1.43
N SER A 100 7.93 -11.96 0.93
CA SER A 100 8.68 -13.17 1.29
C SER A 100 9.74 -12.86 2.33
N ASP A 101 10.44 -11.73 2.16
CA ASP A 101 11.44 -11.21 3.10
C ASP A 101 11.30 -9.66 3.20
N PRO A 102 10.40 -9.18 4.07
CA PRO A 102 10.09 -7.76 4.19
C PRO A 102 11.29 -6.88 4.53
N LEU A 103 12.08 -7.28 5.53
CA LEU A 103 13.16 -6.46 6.07
C LEU A 103 14.36 -6.42 5.12
N MET A 104 14.65 -7.52 4.41
CA MET A 104 15.68 -7.51 3.37
C MET A 104 15.24 -6.68 2.16
N ALA A 105 14.01 -6.90 1.68
CA ALA A 105 13.50 -6.22 0.49
C ALA A 105 13.43 -4.70 0.69
N LEU A 106 13.06 -4.21 1.88
CA LEU A 106 12.99 -2.77 2.13
C LEU A 106 14.35 -2.05 2.12
N LYS A 107 15.47 -2.80 2.16
CA LYS A 107 16.81 -2.25 1.94
C LYS A 107 17.13 -2.05 0.46
N ASP A 108 16.34 -2.63 -0.44
CA ASP A 108 16.48 -2.44 -1.89
C ASP A 108 16.04 -1.02 -2.30
N PRO A 109 16.95 -0.19 -2.83
CA PRO A 109 16.60 1.13 -3.35
C PRO A 109 15.52 1.07 -4.45
N GLY A 110 15.44 -0.04 -5.20
CA GLY A 110 14.46 -0.28 -6.26
C GLY A 110 13.01 -0.23 -5.75
N LEU A 111 12.76 -0.71 -4.53
CA LEU A 111 11.42 -0.65 -3.92
C LEU A 111 11.03 0.78 -3.55
N GLY A 112 11.98 1.56 -3.05
CA GLY A 112 11.76 3.00 -2.82
C GLY A 112 11.44 3.74 -4.12
N GLN A 113 12.15 3.41 -5.21
CA GLN A 113 11.89 3.99 -6.53
C GLN A 113 10.52 3.59 -7.08
N LEU A 114 10.11 2.32 -6.94
CA LEU A 114 8.80 1.83 -7.37
C LEU A 114 7.66 2.63 -6.71
N VAL A 115 7.75 2.85 -5.40
CA VAL A 115 6.78 3.62 -4.62
C VAL A 115 6.80 5.11 -5.01
N ALA A 116 7.99 5.68 -5.23
CA ALA A 116 8.12 7.07 -5.69
C ALA A 116 7.58 7.30 -7.11
N MET A 117 7.79 6.35 -8.03
CA MET A 117 7.25 6.37 -9.38
C MET A 117 5.72 6.35 -9.35
N ARG A 118 5.15 5.51 -8.48
CA ARG A 118 3.70 5.43 -8.29
C ARG A 118 3.08 6.76 -7.88
N GLU A 119 3.73 7.52 -6.99
CA GLU A 119 3.27 8.87 -6.63
C GLU A 119 3.23 9.79 -7.85
N ARG A 120 4.32 9.80 -8.65
CA ARG A 120 4.43 10.64 -9.85
C ARG A 120 3.38 10.29 -10.89
N GLU A 121 3.08 9.01 -11.09
CA GLU A 121 2.02 8.58 -12.01
C GLU A 121 0.63 9.04 -11.56
N GLN A 122 0.37 9.04 -10.24
CA GLN A 122 -0.92 9.45 -9.68
C GLN A 122 -1.09 10.97 -9.62
N LYS A 123 -0.03 11.69 -9.27
CA LYS A 123 -0.10 13.11 -8.87
C LYS A 123 0.63 14.04 -9.83
N ARG A 124 1.35 13.53 -10.84
CA ARG A 124 2.16 14.30 -11.79
C ARG A 124 2.99 15.37 -11.06
N GLY A 125 2.77 16.67 -11.33
CA GLY A 125 3.48 17.79 -10.69
C GLY A 125 3.18 18.04 -9.20
N GLN A 126 2.23 17.32 -8.63
CA GLN A 126 1.88 17.40 -7.19
C GLN A 126 2.56 16.29 -6.34
N ALA A 127 3.52 15.56 -6.91
CA ALA A 127 4.30 14.57 -6.17
C ALA A 127 5.17 15.26 -5.11
N ARG A 128 4.90 14.97 -3.82
CA ARG A 128 5.57 15.59 -2.68
C ARG A 128 7.04 15.23 -2.61
N LEU A 129 7.41 14.03 -3.06
CA LEU A 129 8.83 13.62 -3.15
C LEU A 129 9.65 14.46 -4.13
N LYS A 130 9.02 15.31 -4.95
CA LYS A 130 9.70 16.21 -5.89
C LYS A 130 9.32 17.68 -5.75
N ASN A 131 8.31 18.00 -4.94
CA ASN A 131 7.74 19.34 -4.85
C ASN A 131 7.90 19.89 -3.43
N ASP A 132 8.98 20.64 -3.21
CA ASP A 132 9.37 21.16 -1.90
C ASP A 132 8.26 21.99 -1.24
N ARG A 133 7.51 22.76 -2.04
CA ARG A 133 6.38 23.55 -1.54
C ARG A 133 5.28 22.67 -0.95
N LEU A 134 4.91 21.59 -1.64
CA LEU A 134 3.90 20.65 -1.16
C LEU A 134 4.44 19.74 -0.05
N MET A 135 5.75 19.52 -0.02
CA MET A 135 6.43 18.75 1.01
C MET A 135 6.42 19.49 2.36
N LYS A 136 6.69 20.81 2.36
CA LYS A 136 6.59 21.66 3.56
C LYS A 136 5.18 21.69 4.18
N GLN A 137 4.15 21.32 3.41
CA GLN A 137 2.76 21.24 3.88
C GLN A 137 2.38 19.82 4.35
N TRP A 138 3.32 18.88 4.38
CA TRP A 138 3.05 17.52 4.81
C TRP A 138 2.98 17.44 6.35
N GLY A 139 1.84 16.99 6.85
CA GLY A 139 1.55 16.90 8.29
C GLY A 139 2.14 15.66 9.00
N GLY A 140 3.13 14.99 8.41
CA GLY A 140 3.76 13.79 9.00
C GLY A 140 3.11 12.45 8.66
N ALA A 141 1.93 12.45 8.01
CA ALA A 141 1.28 11.24 7.53
C ALA A 141 0.61 11.43 6.16
N SER A 142 0.82 10.49 5.25
CA SER A 142 0.22 10.42 3.91
C SER A 142 -0.22 8.99 3.64
N GLY A 143 -1.44 8.64 4.05
CA GLY A 143 -1.96 7.29 3.87
C GLY A 143 -1.26 6.22 4.72
N SER A 144 -0.57 6.64 5.79
CA SER A 144 0.04 5.80 6.83
C SER A 144 -0.78 5.66 8.10
N GLY A 145 -1.85 6.43 8.28
CA GLY A 145 -2.89 5.97 9.20
C GLY A 145 -3.29 4.57 8.74
N ARG A 146 -3.61 3.65 9.65
CA ARG A 146 -4.15 2.30 9.31
C ARG A 146 -5.48 2.37 8.50
N VAL A 147 -5.84 3.55 8.01
CA VAL A 147 -6.93 3.93 7.15
C VAL A 147 -6.42 5.15 6.34
N ILE A 148 -6.71 5.20 5.03
CA ILE A 148 -6.66 6.40 4.17
C ILE A 148 -5.39 6.60 3.28
N TYR A 149 -4.86 5.55 2.62
CA TYR A 149 -4.83 5.66 1.15
C TYR A 149 -6.31 5.73 0.71
N ARG A 150 -6.71 6.40 -0.38
CA ARG A 150 -8.13 6.46 -0.79
C ARG A 150 -8.70 5.07 -1.13
N TRP A 151 -8.95 4.30 -0.08
CA TRP A 151 -9.51 2.99 0.05
C TRP A 151 -11.00 3.09 0.25
N ASP A 152 -11.61 4.29 0.32
CA ASP A 152 -13.07 4.38 0.44
C ASP A 152 -13.75 3.63 -0.71
N ARG A 153 -13.26 3.75 -1.95
CA ARG A 153 -13.79 2.94 -3.06
C ARG A 153 -13.50 1.45 -2.94
N VAL A 154 -12.35 1.05 -2.40
CA VAL A 154 -12.00 -0.38 -2.29
C VAL A 154 -12.64 -1.01 -1.04
N LYS A 155 -12.85 -0.26 0.05
CA LYS A 155 -13.64 -0.62 1.22
C LYS A 155 -15.13 -0.59 0.92
N THR A 156 -15.60 0.31 0.07
CA THR A 156 -16.95 0.27 -0.50
C THR A 156 -17.07 -0.98 -1.36
N ILE A 157 -16.16 -1.25 -2.31
CA ILE A 157 -16.21 -2.49 -3.10
C ILE A 157 -16.13 -3.74 -2.21
N LEU A 158 -15.19 -3.83 -1.28
CA LEU A 158 -15.04 -4.98 -0.37
C LEU A 158 -16.20 -5.09 0.63
N GLY A 159 -16.72 -3.95 1.10
CA GLY A 159 -17.88 -3.84 1.98
C GLY A 159 -19.20 -4.10 1.26
N ASP A 160 -19.30 -3.80 -0.03
CA ASP A 160 -20.46 -4.06 -0.88
C ASP A 160 -20.49 -5.54 -1.25
N ILE A 161 -19.33 -6.15 -1.51
CA ILE A 161 -19.28 -7.59 -1.73
C ILE A 161 -19.48 -8.37 -0.41
N ALA A 162 -19.08 -7.80 0.74
CA ALA A 162 -19.38 -8.37 2.06
C ALA A 162 -20.86 -8.19 2.46
N ARG A 163 -21.51 -7.08 2.05
CA ARG A 163 -22.94 -6.82 2.27
C ARG A 163 -23.85 -7.52 1.25
N GLY A 164 -23.34 -7.91 0.09
CA GLY A 164 -24.06 -8.59 -0.99
C GLY A 164 -24.27 -10.10 -0.80
N LYS A 165 -24.60 -10.56 0.41
CA LYS A 165 -25.23 -11.87 0.67
C LYS A 165 -26.12 -11.86 1.92
N VAL A 166 -27.24 -11.12 1.85
CA VAL A 166 -28.61 -11.41 2.36
C VAL A 166 -29.48 -10.35 1.66
N ASP A 167 -29.93 -10.49 0.41
CA ASP A 167 -31.07 -11.29 -0.02
C ASP A 167 -31.16 -11.30 -1.55
N ALA A 168 -31.32 -12.49 -2.13
CA ALA A 168 -32.03 -12.73 -3.39
C ALA A 168 -32.34 -14.23 -3.49
N LEU A 169 -33.17 -14.69 -2.54
CA LEU A 169 -34.11 -15.79 -2.73
C LEU A 169 -35.48 -15.26 -2.31
N ALA A 170 -36.15 -14.62 -3.26
CA ALA A 170 -37.60 -14.56 -3.45
C ALA A 170 -37.87 -13.74 -4.72
#